data_AF-A0AAV8X2G1-F1
#
_entry.id   AF-A0AAV8X2G1-F1
#
_cell.length_a   1.000
_cell.length_b   1.000
_cell.length_c   1.000
_cell.angle_alpha   90.00
_cell.angle_beta   90.00
_cell.angle_gamma   90.00
#
_symmetry.space_group_name_H-M   'P 1'
#
loop_
_entity.id
_entity.type
_entity.pdbx_description
1 polymer ?
#
loop_
_entity_poly.entity_id
_entity_poly.type
_entity_poly.pdbx_seq_one_letter_code
_entity_poly.pdbx_strand_id
1 'polypeptide(L)'
;MGLENCPKNYIKYLGVWMDKNMTFNEHITRMANRAGETVAALGRLMPNVGGPKASKRRTMSSVAHSIMLFAAPVWEGALKIVKIREKFARVQRQMALRISSAYRTASREAVLVIAEIPPTELLARERVEVYEEIPKGEARNRLMQDWQRQWTHNVEPSGQSVRSQT
;
A
#
# COMPACT_ATOMS: atom_id res chain seq x y z
N MET A 1 23.60 -6.29 36.18
CA MET A 1 22.25 -6.07 35.64
C MET A 1 22.12 -6.91 34.38
N GLY A 2 21.60 -8.13 34.52
CA GLY A 2 21.47 -9.06 33.40
C GLY A 2 20.38 -8.58 32.45
N LEU A 3 20.75 -8.31 31.21
CA LEU A 3 19.78 -8.26 30.13
C LEU A 3 19.32 -9.71 29.91
N GLU A 4 18.11 -10.03 30.37
CA GLU A 4 17.41 -11.24 29.93
C GLU A 4 17.35 -11.19 28.39
N ASN A 5 18.15 -12.02 27.74
CA ASN A 5 18.07 -12.24 26.30
C ASN A 5 16.82 -13.06 26.03
N CYS A 6 15.65 -12.41 26.04
CA CYS A 6 14.45 -13.02 25.49
C CYS A 6 14.73 -13.31 24.00
N PRO A 7 14.61 -14.57 23.54
CA PRO A 7 14.84 -14.90 22.15
C PRO A 7 13.82 -14.14 21.30
N LYS A 8 14.33 -13.19 20.50
CA LYS A 8 13.49 -12.45 19.55
C LYS A 8 13.11 -13.40 18.43
N ASN A 9 11.83 -13.43 18.06
CA ASN A 9 11.33 -14.27 16.96
C ASN A 9 11.71 -13.74 15.55
N TYR A 10 12.53 -12.69 15.49
CA TYR A 10 12.96 -12.04 14.26
C TYR A 10 14.42 -11.60 14.30
N ILE A 11 15.05 -11.62 13.13
CA ILE A 11 16.41 -11.13 12.88
C ILE A 11 16.39 -10.01 11.84
N LYS A 12 17.25 -9.00 12.02
CA LYS A 12 17.43 -7.93 11.03
C LYS A 12 18.60 -8.26 10.11
N TYR A 13 18.35 -8.30 8.81
CA TYR A 13 19.37 -8.52 7.78
C TYR A 13 19.15 -7.57 6.61
N LEU A 14 20.19 -6.82 6.22
CA LEU A 14 20.15 -5.81 5.13
C LEU A 14 18.98 -4.82 5.21
N GLY A 15 18.53 -4.50 6.43
CA GLY A 15 17.39 -3.61 6.65
C GLY A 15 16.01 -4.27 6.54
N VAL A 16 15.94 -5.59 6.36
CA VAL A 16 14.71 -6.40 6.38
C VAL A 16 14.64 -7.16 7.70
N TRP A 17 13.45 -7.23 8.30
CA TRP A 17 13.19 -8.02 9.51
C TRP A 17 12.54 -9.36 9.11
N MET A 18 13.29 -10.45 9.31
CA MET A 18 12.87 -11.81 8.96
C MET A 18 12.39 -12.52 10.22
N ASP A 19 11.11 -12.90 10.23
CA ASP A 19 10.51 -13.72 11.29
C ASP A 19 10.79 -15.22 11.02
N LYS A 20 10.82 -16.07 12.06
CA LYS A 20 11.03 -17.53 11.93
C LYS A 20 10.12 -18.19 10.87
N ASN A 21 8.89 -17.71 10.74
CA ASN A 21 7.88 -18.26 9.83
C ASN A 21 7.85 -17.56 8.46
N MET A 22 8.81 -16.67 8.17
CA MET A 22 8.89 -15.90 6.92
C MET A 22 7.58 -15.14 6.58
N THR A 23 6.85 -14.72 7.62
CA THR A 23 5.62 -13.93 7.45
C THR A 23 5.90 -12.45 7.24
N PHE A 24 7.13 -11.99 7.55
CA PHE A 24 7.57 -10.59 7.43
C PHE A 24 6.64 -9.59 8.12
N ASN A 25 5.89 -10.04 9.13
CA ASN A 25 4.90 -9.23 9.80
C ASN A 25 5.58 -8.09 10.56
N GLU A 26 6.73 -8.35 11.17
CA GLU A 26 7.50 -7.34 11.88
C GLU A 26 8.06 -6.28 10.90
N HIS A 27 8.61 -6.71 9.76
CA HIS A 27 9.10 -5.81 8.71
C HIS A 27 8.00 -4.88 8.21
N ILE A 28 6.86 -5.45 7.80
CA ILE A 28 5.73 -4.69 7.25
C ILE A 28 5.14 -3.74 8.29
N THR A 29 5.06 -4.16 9.56
CA THR A 29 4.60 -3.27 10.65
C THR A 29 5.50 -2.05 10.78
N ARG A 30 6.83 -2.26 10.79
CA ARG A 30 7.80 -1.17 10.90
C ARG A 30 7.76 -0.24 9.70
N MET A 31 7.67 -0.79 8.48
CA MET A 31 7.60 0.02 7.26
C MET A 31 6.28 0.80 7.19
N ALA A 32 5.15 0.20 7.60
CA ALA A 32 3.86 0.87 7.65
C ALA A 32 3.86 2.03 8.66
N ASN A 33 4.40 1.81 9.87
CA ASN A 33 4.50 2.86 10.88
C ASN A 33 5.39 4.01 10.40
N ARG A 34 6.59 3.71 9.89
CA ARG A 34 7.52 4.73 9.38
C ARG A 34 6.93 5.52 8.22
N ALA A 35 6.26 4.84 7.29
CA ALA A 35 5.58 5.51 6.18
C ALA A 35 4.40 6.35 6.67
N GLY A 36 3.61 5.85 7.62
CA GLY A 36 2.49 6.57 8.24
C GLY A 36 2.93 7.85 8.96
N GLU A 37 4.01 7.77 9.74
CA GLU A 37 4.63 8.94 10.40
C GLU A 37 5.08 9.98 9.38
N THR A 38 5.73 9.54 8.30
CA THR A 38 6.20 10.42 7.22
C THR A 38 5.02 11.10 6.51
N VAL A 39 3.98 10.33 6.18
CA VAL A 39 2.73 10.85 5.58
C VAL A 39 2.05 11.86 6.50
N ALA A 40 2.00 11.58 7.80
CA ALA A 40 1.42 12.48 8.79
C ALA A 40 2.21 13.79 8.90
N ALA A 41 3.54 13.72 8.94
CA ALA A 41 4.42 14.89 8.98
C ALA A 41 4.25 15.76 7.72
N LEU A 42 4.30 15.15 6.53
CA LEU A 42 4.08 15.86 5.26
C LEU A 42 2.66 16.44 5.18
N GLY A 43 1.66 15.72 5.67
CA GLY A 43 0.28 16.18 5.70
C GLY A 43 0.06 17.44 6.52
N ARG A 44 0.85 17.67 7.59
CA ARG A 44 0.80 18.90 8.39
C ARG A 44 1.28 20.13 7.62
N LEU A 45 2.16 19.95 6.63
CA LEU A 45 2.67 21.02 5.77
C LEU A 45 1.71 21.36 4.61
N MET A 46 0.67 20.56 4.40
CA MET A 46 -0.21 20.64 3.23
C MET A 46 -1.69 20.67 3.64
N PRO A 47 -2.20 21.79 4.20
CA PRO A 47 -3.60 21.91 4.61
C PRO A 47 -4.54 21.73 3.42
N ASN A 48 -5.74 21.18 3.64
CA ASN A 48 -6.68 20.92 2.53
C ASN A 48 -7.18 22.21 1.87
N VAL A 49 -7.42 23.27 2.65
CA VAL A 49 -7.83 24.59 2.18
C VAL A 49 -6.60 25.49 2.09
N GLY A 50 -6.42 26.18 0.96
CA GLY A 50 -5.29 27.10 0.75
C GLY A 50 -3.92 26.42 0.60
N GLY A 51 -3.87 25.09 0.58
CA GLY A 51 -2.62 24.33 0.43
C GLY A 51 -2.25 24.00 -1.02
N PRO A 52 -1.19 23.19 -1.21
CA PRO A 52 -0.70 22.81 -2.54
C PRO A 52 -1.72 22.04 -3.37
N LYS A 53 -1.62 22.15 -4.70
CA LYS A 53 -2.39 21.36 -5.68
C LYS A 53 -2.09 19.85 -5.56
N ALA A 54 -3.03 19.01 -5.97
CA ALA A 54 -2.91 17.54 -5.94
C ALA A 54 -1.61 17.02 -6.59
N SER A 55 -1.16 17.63 -7.70
CA SER A 55 0.11 17.26 -8.37
C SER A 55 1.32 17.35 -7.45
N LYS A 56 1.42 18.42 -6.62
CA LYS A 56 2.49 18.58 -5.63
C LYS A 56 2.34 17.61 -4.46
N ARG A 57 1.09 17.24 -4.11
CA ARG A 57 0.82 16.27 -3.04
C ARG A 57 1.22 14.85 -3.43
N ARG A 58 1.26 14.51 -4.73
CA ARG A 58 1.70 13.17 -5.20
C ARG A 58 3.12 12.82 -4.77
N THR A 59 4.00 13.78 -4.50
CA THR A 59 5.33 13.49 -3.92
C THR A 59 5.22 12.71 -2.60
N MET A 60 4.13 12.90 -1.83
CA MET A 60 3.84 12.13 -0.62
C MET A 60 3.70 10.63 -0.90
N SER A 61 3.02 10.24 -1.98
CA SER A 61 2.88 8.82 -2.33
C SER A 61 4.21 8.24 -2.76
N SER A 62 5.02 8.97 -3.55
CA SER A 62 6.36 8.53 -3.94
C SER A 62 7.26 8.24 -2.73
N VAL A 63 7.27 9.13 -1.73
CA VAL A 63 8.05 8.93 -0.50
C VAL A 63 7.53 7.74 0.31
N ALA A 64 6.21 7.67 0.53
CA ALA A 64 5.60 6.60 1.31
C ALA A 64 5.77 5.23 0.65
N HIS A 65 5.57 5.12 -0.66
CA HIS A 65 5.79 3.88 -1.40
C HIS A 65 7.26 3.48 -1.42
N SER A 66 8.21 4.43 -1.47
CA SER A 66 9.65 4.10 -1.37
C SER A 66 10.00 3.46 -0.03
N ILE A 67 9.37 3.91 1.06
CA ILE A 67 9.53 3.29 2.40
C ILE A 67 8.86 1.91 2.43
N MET A 68 7.59 1.82 1.99
CA MET A 68 6.80 0.60 2.11
C MET A 68 7.29 -0.52 1.18
N LEU A 69 7.74 -0.19 -0.02
CA LEU A 69 8.14 -1.16 -1.07
C LEU A 69 9.63 -1.51 -1.01
N PHE A 70 10.35 -1.07 0.02
CA PHE A 70 11.76 -1.43 0.20
C PHE A 70 11.90 -2.95 0.33
N ALA A 71 12.75 -3.55 -0.51
CA ALA A 71 12.97 -4.99 -0.59
C ALA A 71 11.71 -5.82 -0.90
N ALA A 72 10.73 -5.25 -1.65
CA ALA A 72 9.50 -5.93 -2.04
C ALA A 72 9.68 -7.37 -2.57
N PRO A 73 10.67 -7.69 -3.42
CA PRO A 73 10.89 -9.07 -3.89
C PRO A 73 11.08 -10.10 -2.78
N VAL A 74 11.56 -9.69 -1.60
CA VAL A 74 11.83 -10.58 -0.47
C VAL A 74 10.55 -10.90 0.31
N TRP A 75 9.63 -9.96 0.45
CA TRP A 75 8.47 -10.08 1.35
C TRP A 75 7.12 -9.99 0.66
N GLU A 76 7.03 -9.75 -0.66
CA GLU A 76 5.75 -9.60 -1.39
C GLU A 76 4.77 -10.73 -1.07
N GLY A 77 5.25 -11.97 -0.98
CA GLY A 77 4.44 -13.14 -0.66
C GLY A 77 3.67 -13.02 0.67
N ALA A 78 4.14 -12.21 1.62
CA ALA A 78 3.45 -11.94 2.88
C ALA A 78 2.13 -11.17 2.69
N LEU A 79 1.97 -10.41 1.59
CA LEU A 79 0.75 -9.66 1.31
C LEU A 79 -0.45 -10.56 0.94
N LYS A 80 -0.22 -11.86 0.73
CA LYS A 80 -1.30 -12.87 0.64
C LYS A 80 -2.10 -12.95 1.96
N ILE A 81 -1.49 -12.59 3.10
CA ILE A 81 -2.14 -12.55 4.39
C ILE A 81 -2.89 -11.21 4.54
N VAL A 82 -4.22 -11.26 4.53
CA VAL A 82 -5.10 -10.07 4.59
C VAL A 82 -4.72 -9.13 5.73
N LYS A 83 -4.51 -9.64 6.95
CA LYS A 83 -4.16 -8.83 8.12
C LYS A 83 -2.86 -8.04 7.95
N ILE A 84 -1.89 -8.59 7.21
CA ILE A 84 -0.61 -7.95 6.93
C ILE A 84 -0.80 -6.87 5.85
N ARG A 85 -1.50 -7.22 4.76
CA ARG A 85 -1.85 -6.28 3.69
C ARG A 85 -2.62 -5.05 4.19
N GLU A 86 -3.52 -5.23 5.15
CA GLU A 86 -4.29 -4.13 5.75
C GLU A 86 -3.41 -3.06 6.41
N LYS A 87 -2.19 -3.40 6.87
CA LYS A 87 -1.27 -2.43 7.47
C LYS A 87 -0.83 -1.38 6.45
N PHE A 88 -0.45 -1.81 5.25
CA PHE A 88 -0.11 -0.87 4.16
C PHE A 88 -1.35 -0.20 3.57
N ALA A 89 -2.48 -0.91 3.48
CA ALA A 89 -3.74 -0.33 2.98
C ALA A 89 -4.19 0.88 3.82
N ARG A 90 -3.98 0.84 5.15
CA ARG A 90 -4.24 1.99 6.05
C ARG A 90 -3.38 3.20 5.70
N VAL A 91 -2.09 3.00 5.46
CA VAL A 91 -1.17 4.08 5.08
C VAL A 91 -1.52 4.64 3.70
N GLN A 92 -1.82 3.78 2.73
CA GLN A 92 -2.31 4.18 1.41
C GLN A 92 -3.59 5.01 1.48
N ARG A 93 -4.56 4.61 2.31
CA ARG A 93 -5.77 5.40 2.54
C ARG A 93 -5.44 6.77 3.14
N GLN A 94 -4.56 6.82 4.14
CA GLN A 94 -4.16 8.08 4.77
C GLN A 94 -3.53 9.05 3.77
N MET A 95 -2.57 8.60 2.96
CA MET A 95 -1.96 9.47 1.94
C MET A 95 -2.95 9.86 0.84
N ALA A 96 -3.81 8.94 0.40
CA ALA A 96 -4.75 9.18 -0.69
C ALA A 96 -5.84 10.20 -0.31
N LEU A 97 -6.34 10.17 0.93
CA LEU A 97 -7.21 11.21 1.48
C LEU A 97 -6.55 12.60 1.42
N ARG A 98 -5.25 12.67 1.72
CA ARG A 98 -4.50 13.94 1.71
C ARG A 98 -4.23 14.44 0.29
N ILE A 99 -3.93 13.54 -0.65
CA ILE A 99 -3.65 13.88 -2.05
C ILE A 99 -4.93 14.37 -2.75
N SER A 100 -6.03 13.66 -2.56
CA SER A 100 -7.34 14.00 -3.14
C SER A 100 -8.07 15.13 -2.41
N SER A 101 -7.59 15.52 -1.22
CA SER A 101 -8.31 16.42 -0.30
C SER A 101 -9.73 15.95 0.05
N ALA A 102 -9.98 14.63 -0.03
CA ALA A 102 -11.28 14.04 0.20
C ALA A 102 -11.64 13.95 1.71
N TYR A 103 -12.94 13.84 1.98
CA TYR A 103 -13.47 13.64 3.32
C TYR A 103 -13.10 12.27 3.90
N ARG A 104 -13.00 12.19 5.23
CA ARG A 104 -12.63 10.96 5.97
C ARG A 104 -13.60 9.79 5.74
N THR A 105 -14.83 10.06 5.32
CA THR A 105 -15.89 9.08 5.08
C THR A 105 -15.85 8.44 3.69
N ALA A 106 -15.10 9.00 2.74
CA ALA A 106 -14.99 8.44 1.40
C ALA A 106 -14.45 6.99 1.45
N SER A 107 -14.96 6.06 0.64
CA SER A 107 -14.45 4.67 0.65
C SER A 107 -12.96 4.61 0.29
N ARG A 108 -12.26 3.56 0.73
CA ARG A 108 -10.81 3.43 0.48
C ARG A 108 -10.55 3.27 -1.00
N GLU A 109 -11.31 2.40 -1.64
CA GLU A 109 -11.20 2.03 -3.03
C GLU A 109 -11.41 3.25 -3.93
N ALA A 110 -12.46 4.06 -3.67
CA ALA A 110 -12.72 5.28 -4.45
C ALA A 110 -11.61 6.32 -4.29
N VAL A 111 -11.14 6.55 -3.06
CA VAL A 111 -10.07 7.54 -2.80
C VAL A 111 -8.74 7.13 -3.42
N LEU A 112 -8.43 5.83 -3.47
CA LEU A 112 -7.23 5.34 -4.15
C LEU A 112 -7.30 5.59 -5.66
N VAL A 113 -8.47 5.36 -6.28
CA VAL A 113 -8.68 5.65 -7.71
C VAL A 113 -8.54 7.14 -7.98
N ILE A 114 -9.21 8.01 -7.20
CA ILE A 114 -9.13 9.48 -7.35
C ILE A 114 -7.68 9.98 -7.16
N ALA A 115 -6.93 9.36 -6.25
CA ALA A 115 -5.53 9.71 -6.01
C ALA A 115 -4.55 9.09 -7.02
N GLU A 116 -5.02 8.26 -7.96
CA GLU A 116 -4.20 7.49 -8.92
C GLU A 116 -3.18 6.55 -8.22
N ILE A 117 -3.56 5.96 -7.08
CA ILE A 117 -2.71 5.07 -6.29
C ILE A 117 -3.20 3.62 -6.37
N PRO A 118 -2.47 2.73 -7.04
CA PRO A 118 -2.80 1.31 -7.04
C PRO A 118 -2.62 0.67 -5.64
N PRO A 119 -3.38 -0.39 -5.32
CA PRO A 119 -3.20 -1.17 -4.10
C PRO A 119 -1.75 -1.66 -3.90
N THR A 120 -1.31 -1.75 -2.64
CA THR A 120 0.10 -2.03 -2.32
C THR A 120 0.55 -3.39 -2.84
N GLU A 121 -0.32 -4.38 -2.83
CA GLU A 121 -0.07 -5.72 -3.36
C GLU A 121 0.26 -5.71 -4.85
N LEU A 122 -0.40 -4.87 -5.63
CA LEU A 122 -0.12 -4.75 -7.06
C LEU A 122 1.20 -4.00 -7.29
N LEU A 123 1.45 -2.95 -6.50
CA LEU A 123 2.73 -2.23 -6.54
C LEU A 123 3.91 -3.12 -6.12
N ALA A 124 3.72 -3.97 -5.13
CA ALA A 124 4.76 -4.92 -4.70
C ALA A 124 5.04 -5.94 -5.81
N ARG A 125 3.99 -6.49 -6.43
CA ARG A 125 4.13 -7.39 -7.59
C ARG A 125 4.87 -6.73 -8.75
N GLU A 126 4.51 -5.50 -9.12
CA GLU A 126 5.22 -4.73 -10.16
C GLU A 126 6.72 -4.60 -9.83
N ARG A 127 7.08 -4.41 -8.55
CA ARG A 127 8.49 -4.37 -8.14
C ARG A 127 9.21 -5.71 -8.24
N VAL A 128 8.50 -6.82 -8.00
CA VAL A 128 9.04 -8.17 -8.19
C VAL A 128 9.25 -8.44 -9.67
N GLU A 129 8.26 -8.16 -10.51
CA GLU A 129 8.37 -8.33 -11.97
C GLU A 129 9.55 -7.55 -12.55
N VAL A 130 9.72 -6.28 -12.15
CA VAL A 130 10.87 -5.47 -12.59
C VAL A 130 12.20 -6.02 -12.07
N TYR A 131 12.23 -6.62 -10.88
CA TYR A 131 13.42 -7.29 -10.34
C TYR A 131 13.74 -8.58 -11.10
N GLU A 132 12.72 -9.28 -11.59
CA GLU A 132 12.81 -10.46 -12.47
C GLU A 132 13.04 -10.07 -13.95
N GLU A 133 13.53 -8.86 -14.20
CA GLU A 133 13.91 -8.34 -15.53
C GLU A 133 12.74 -8.18 -16.52
N ILE A 134 11.49 -8.21 -16.05
CA ILE A 134 10.34 -7.84 -16.88
C ILE A 134 10.41 -6.32 -17.18
N PRO A 135 10.27 -5.89 -18.45
CA PRO A 135 10.29 -4.49 -18.79
C PRO A 135 9.29 -3.69 -17.96
N LYS A 136 9.74 -2.59 -17.35
CA LYS A 136 8.92 -1.75 -16.46
C LYS A 136 7.59 -1.32 -17.09
N GLY A 137 7.57 -1.04 -18.39
CA GLY A 137 6.34 -0.68 -19.11
C GLY A 137 5.32 -1.83 -19.13
N GLU A 138 5.79 -3.06 -19.33
CA GLU A 138 4.95 -4.25 -19.34
C GLU A 138 4.42 -4.58 -17.94
N ALA A 139 5.28 -4.58 -16.92
CA ALA A 139 4.88 -4.77 -15.52
C ALA A 139 3.83 -3.73 -15.10
N ARG A 140 4.04 -2.46 -15.52
CA ARG A 140 3.07 -1.38 -15.27
C ARG A 140 1.73 -1.65 -15.96
N ASN A 141 1.74 -2.10 -17.21
CA ASN A 141 0.51 -2.39 -17.95
C ASN A 141 -0.28 -3.52 -17.29
N ARG A 142 0.38 -4.60 -16.85
CA ARG A 142 -0.23 -5.70 -16.09
C ARG A 142 -0.85 -5.20 -14.80
N LEU A 143 -0.12 -4.38 -14.03
CA LEU A 143 -0.66 -3.75 -12.83
C LEU A 143 -1.93 -2.95 -13.11
N MET A 144 -1.94 -2.14 -14.18
CA MET A 144 -3.10 -1.31 -14.52
C MET A 144 -4.31 -2.18 -14.92
N GLN A 145 -4.08 -3.29 -15.64
CA GLN A 145 -5.13 -4.25 -16.00
C GLN A 145 -5.67 -4.97 -14.76
N ASP A 146 -4.81 -5.44 -13.87
CA ASP A 146 -5.18 -6.07 -12.60
C ASP A 146 -6.01 -5.13 -11.74
N TRP A 147 -5.57 -3.87 -11.64
CA TRP A 147 -6.27 -2.87 -10.84
C TRP A 147 -7.64 -2.53 -11.42
N GLN A 148 -7.74 -2.41 -12.76
CA GLN A 148 -9.03 -2.22 -13.43
C GLN A 148 -9.97 -3.41 -13.19
N ARG A 149 -9.46 -4.65 -13.27
CA ARG A 149 -10.25 -5.86 -12.97
C ARG A 149 -10.78 -5.86 -11.55
N GLN A 150 -9.95 -5.51 -10.56
CA GLN A 150 -10.37 -5.40 -9.16
C GLN A 150 -11.44 -4.33 -8.96
N TRP A 151 -11.33 -3.19 -9.64
CA TRP A 151 -12.34 -2.13 -9.56
C TRP A 151 -13.68 -2.59 -10.13
N THR A 152 -13.70 -3.13 -11.34
CA THR A 152 -14.94 -3.61 -11.99
C THR A 152 -15.63 -4.66 -11.11
N HIS A 153 -14.88 -5.62 -10.57
CA HIS A 153 -15.44 -6.65 -9.70
C HIS A 153 -16.05 -6.10 -8.40
N ASN A 154 -15.45 -5.06 -7.81
CA ASN A 154 -15.94 -4.44 -6.57
C ASN A 154 -17.14 -3.51 -6.78
N VAL A 155 -17.40 -3.04 -8.00
CA VAL A 155 -18.55 -2.18 -8.35
C VAL A 155 -19.79 -3.01 -8.71
N GLU A 156 -19.62 -4.21 -9.26
CA GLU A 156 -20.70 -5.13 -9.64
C GLU A 156 -21.22 -6.18 -8.60
N PRO A 157 -20.87 -6.20 -7.28
CA PRO A 157 -21.27 -7.33 -6.41
C PRO A 157 -22.74 -7.37 -5.97
N SER A 158 -23.62 -6.45 -6.38
CA SER A 158 -24.99 -6.35 -5.84
C SER A 158 -26.09 -5.97 -6.85
N GLY A 159 -25.83 -6.12 -8.15
CA GLY A 159 -26.77 -5.71 -9.21
C GLY A 159 -27.48 -6.83 -9.97
N GLN A 160 -27.07 -8.10 -9.84
CA GLN A 160 -27.59 -9.22 -10.63
C GLN A 160 -28.29 -10.27 -9.75
N SER A 161 -29.41 -9.89 -9.14
CA SER A 161 -30.37 -10.87 -8.58
C SER A 161 -31.84 -10.46 -8.75
N VAL A 162 -32.13 -9.25 -9.22
CA VAL A 162 -33.51 -8.78 -9.39
C VAL A 162 -33.77 -8.44 -10.85
N ARG A 163 -33.81 -9.45 -11.73
CA ARG A 163 -34.38 -9.30 -13.10
C ARG A 163 -34.58 -10.63 -13.84
N SER A 164 -35.22 -11.61 -13.19
CA SER A 164 -35.68 -12.82 -13.90
C SER A 164 -36.92 -13.46 -13.27
N GLN A 165 -37.97 -12.70 -12.96
CA GLN A 165 -39.34 -13.24 -12.83
C GLN A 165 -40.36 -12.14 -13.16
N THR A 166 -40.80 -12.11 -14.42
CA THR A 166 -42.14 -11.71 -14.89
C THR A 166 -42.34 -12.37 -16.24
#